data_AF-A0A382EQV9-F1
#
_entry.id   AF-A0A382EQV9-F1
#
_cell.length_a   1.000
_cell.length_b   1.000
_cell.length_c   1.000
_cell.angle_alpha   90.00
_cell.angle_beta   90.00
_cell.angle_gamma   90.00
#
_symmetry.space_group_name_H-M   'P 1'
#
loop_
_entity.id
_entity.type
_entity.pdbx_description
1 polymer ?
#
loop_
_entity_poly.entity_id
_entity_poly.type
_entity_poly.pdbx_seq_one_letter_code
_entity_poly.pdbx_strand_id
1 'polypeptide(L)'
;MSRQAHLIGSIGLENAETAMTKAAEILGPRCSRIPDGETGGRGYWIRWQQSTFDNCIDLQEGMVQEALPGFKDSVRRPFYRIKQGVSPSDIELGDLGYAKEALNSYQIFSRLVTEEKISSDVRFQVSVPTPMALVCGFIMAEDQLNVEPAIESAMIKDVDQIQAEIPPDHLAIQWDVCYEVVGSDGGPKLPYDNNIPGTVERLARLCGSIDDRVELVIHL
;
A
#
# COMPACT_ATOMS: atom_id res chain seq x y z
N MET A 1 31.91 0.63 7.86
CA MET A 1 30.49 0.99 7.71
C MET A 1 29.67 0.12 8.67
N SER A 2 28.80 0.72 9.48
CA SER A 2 27.81 -0.04 10.26
C SER A 2 26.78 -0.66 9.31
N ARG A 3 26.27 -1.85 9.64
CA ARG A 3 25.16 -2.46 8.90
C ARG A 3 23.87 -1.67 9.17
N GLN A 4 23.15 -1.34 8.10
CA GLN A 4 21.83 -0.69 8.16
C GLN A 4 20.72 -1.75 8.09
N ALA A 5 19.59 -1.47 8.72
CA ALA A 5 18.38 -2.27 8.73
C ALA A 5 17.24 -1.50 8.05
N HIS A 6 16.50 -2.21 7.21
CA HIS A 6 15.29 -1.70 6.57
C HIS A 6 14.12 -2.61 6.97
N LEU A 7 13.02 -1.98 7.39
CA LEU A 7 11.78 -2.65 7.75
C LEU A 7 10.80 -2.48 6.58
N ILE A 8 10.04 -3.52 6.25
CA ILE A 8 9.20 -3.58 5.05
C ILE A 8 7.72 -3.27 5.33
N GLY A 9 7.43 -2.41 6.31
CA GLY A 9 6.06 -2.09 6.70
C GLY A 9 5.60 -2.89 7.92
N SER A 10 4.84 -3.97 7.72
CA SER A 10 4.26 -4.82 8.77
C SER A 10 5.29 -5.34 9.82
N ILE A 11 4.99 -5.17 11.12
CA ILE A 11 5.83 -5.65 12.25
C ILE A 11 5.12 -6.68 13.14
N GLY A 12 3.78 -6.73 13.13
CA GLY A 12 3.00 -7.71 13.89
C GLY A 12 2.93 -7.44 15.40
N LEU A 13 3.04 -6.17 15.79
CA LEU A 13 2.84 -5.73 17.18
C LEU A 13 1.43 -5.15 17.38
N GLU A 14 1.06 -4.91 18.63
CA GLU A 14 -0.31 -4.56 19.02
C GLU A 14 -0.83 -3.27 18.36
N ASN A 15 0.01 -2.25 18.28
CA ASN A 15 -0.33 -0.95 17.72
C ASN A 15 0.91 -0.21 17.19
N ALA A 16 0.67 0.89 16.47
CA ALA A 16 1.72 1.70 15.85
C ALA A 16 2.74 2.26 16.85
N GLU A 17 2.30 2.75 18.02
CA GLU A 17 3.22 3.27 19.04
C GLU A 17 4.19 2.20 19.54
N THR A 18 3.67 1.02 19.88
CA THR A 18 4.48 -0.13 20.30
C THR A 18 5.43 -0.56 19.18
N ALA A 19 4.94 -0.61 17.93
CA ALA A 19 5.75 -0.99 16.77
C ALA A 19 6.94 -0.05 16.55
N MET A 20 6.67 1.25 16.48
CA MET A 20 7.70 2.27 16.23
C MET A 20 8.68 2.38 17.41
N THR A 21 8.19 2.37 18.64
CA THR A 21 9.05 2.43 19.84
C THR A 21 9.99 1.22 19.91
N LYS A 22 9.47 0.01 19.65
CA LYS A 22 10.30 -1.21 19.65
C LYS A 22 11.32 -1.22 18.52
N ALA A 23 10.95 -0.77 17.33
CA ALA A 23 11.88 -0.64 16.22
C ALA A 23 13.03 0.32 16.57
N ALA A 24 12.71 1.49 17.14
CA ALA A 24 13.69 2.48 17.56
C ALA A 24 14.62 1.96 18.69
N GLU A 25 14.06 1.32 19.72
CA GLU A 25 14.83 0.74 20.83
C GLU A 25 15.82 -0.34 20.37
N ILE A 26 15.39 -1.23 19.46
CA ILE A 26 16.18 -2.39 19.05
C ILE A 26 17.21 -2.02 17.98
N LEU A 27 16.83 -1.22 16.99
CA LEU A 27 17.68 -0.92 15.83
C LEU A 27 18.51 0.35 16.05
N GLY A 28 17.99 1.32 16.81
CA GLY A 28 18.63 2.58 17.12
C GLY A 28 19.21 3.26 15.86
N PRO A 29 20.48 3.68 15.88
CA PRO A 29 21.14 4.34 14.74
C PRO A 29 21.30 3.51 13.45
N ARG A 30 20.87 2.24 13.45
CA ARG A 30 20.92 1.36 12.26
C ARG A 30 19.63 1.40 11.44
N CYS A 31 18.65 2.20 11.84
CA CYS A 31 17.37 2.31 11.14
C CYS A 31 17.13 3.77 10.81
N SER A 32 17.20 4.12 9.52
CA SER A 32 16.95 5.48 9.03
C SER A 32 15.47 5.79 8.82
N ARG A 33 14.62 4.75 8.81
CA ARG A 33 13.20 4.83 8.49
C ARG A 33 12.41 3.84 9.31
N ILE A 34 11.35 4.28 9.98
CA ILE A 34 10.51 3.41 10.81
C ILE A 34 9.07 3.41 10.28
N PRO A 35 8.52 2.24 9.91
CA PRO A 35 7.10 2.12 9.56
C PRO A 35 6.24 2.02 10.82
N ASP A 36 4.95 2.29 10.66
CA ASP A 36 3.96 2.14 11.73
C ASP A 36 3.59 0.69 12.07
N GLY A 37 4.14 -0.28 11.33
CA GLY A 37 3.93 -1.70 11.56
C GLY A 37 2.62 -2.26 11.03
N GLU A 38 1.80 -1.47 10.33
CA GLU A 38 0.53 -1.88 9.69
C GLU A 38 -0.43 -2.63 10.63
N THR A 39 -0.52 -2.15 11.86
CA THR A 39 -1.27 -2.82 12.93
C THR A 39 -2.79 -2.68 12.78
N GLY A 40 -3.55 -3.46 13.57
CA GLY A 40 -5.01 -3.36 13.63
C GLY A 40 -5.71 -3.85 12.36
N GLY A 41 -6.65 -3.05 11.85
CA GLY A 41 -7.44 -3.40 10.66
C GLY A 41 -6.62 -3.59 9.39
N ARG A 42 -5.40 -3.03 9.34
CA ARG A 42 -4.45 -3.19 8.24
C ARG A 42 -3.55 -4.43 8.37
N GLY A 43 -3.71 -5.23 9.43
CA GLY A 43 -3.11 -6.54 9.52
C GLY A 43 -3.56 -7.38 8.33
N TYR A 44 -2.60 -7.97 7.59
CA TYR A 44 -2.80 -8.64 6.29
C TYR A 44 -2.82 -7.73 5.05
N TRP A 45 -2.03 -6.65 5.06
CA TRP A 45 -1.65 -5.86 3.87
C TRP A 45 -2.85 -5.23 3.16
N ILE A 46 -3.25 -5.69 1.96
CA ILE A 46 -4.36 -5.08 1.20
C ILE A 46 -5.75 -5.50 1.65
N ARG A 47 -5.92 -6.48 2.56
CA ARG A 47 -7.25 -7.06 2.85
C ARG A 47 -8.31 -6.05 3.32
N TRP A 48 -7.90 -5.00 4.04
CA TRP A 48 -8.81 -3.95 4.52
C TRP A 48 -9.41 -3.11 3.38
N GLN A 49 -8.81 -3.15 2.19
CA GLN A 49 -9.34 -2.49 0.99
C GLN A 49 -10.60 -3.15 0.44
N GLN A 50 -11.02 -4.32 0.93
CA GLN A 50 -12.32 -4.89 0.56
C GLN A 50 -13.45 -3.87 0.76
N SER A 51 -13.39 -3.10 1.86
CA SER A 51 -14.39 -2.07 2.17
C SER A 51 -14.45 -0.96 1.11
N THR A 52 -13.33 -0.62 0.47
CA THR A 52 -13.28 0.34 -0.65
C THR A 52 -14.17 -0.15 -1.80
N PHE A 53 -14.04 -1.41 -2.17
CA PHE A 53 -14.79 -2.00 -3.29
C PHE A 53 -16.25 -2.30 -2.94
N ASP A 54 -16.52 -2.71 -1.70
CA ASP A 54 -17.89 -2.88 -1.18
C ASP A 54 -18.69 -1.56 -1.24
N ASN A 55 -18.02 -0.43 -1.04
CA ASN A 55 -18.64 0.91 -1.01
C ASN A 55 -18.65 1.61 -2.37
N CYS A 56 -17.97 1.09 -3.39
CA CYS A 56 -17.93 1.70 -4.72
C CYS A 56 -19.27 1.49 -5.45
N ILE A 57 -19.96 2.60 -5.78
CA ILE A 57 -21.29 2.53 -6.43
C ILE A 57 -21.23 2.00 -7.86
N ASP A 58 -20.07 2.06 -8.50
CA ASP A 58 -19.86 1.67 -9.91
C ASP A 58 -19.54 0.18 -10.08
N LEU A 59 -19.18 -0.47 -8.98
CA LEU A 59 -18.78 -1.87 -8.95
C LEU A 59 -19.86 -2.73 -8.27
N GLN A 60 -19.89 -4.00 -8.63
CA GLN A 60 -20.72 -5.03 -8.01
C GLN A 60 -19.93 -6.31 -7.81
N GLU A 61 -20.34 -7.13 -6.85
CA GLU A 61 -19.79 -8.45 -6.65
C GLU A 61 -19.97 -9.33 -7.90
N GLY A 62 -18.88 -9.90 -8.38
CA GLY A 62 -18.85 -10.84 -9.51
C GLY A 62 -18.75 -12.29 -9.05
N MET A 63 -17.76 -12.57 -8.20
CA MET A 63 -17.49 -13.89 -7.66
C MET A 63 -17.06 -13.79 -6.20
N VAL A 64 -17.30 -14.85 -5.43
CA VAL A 64 -16.72 -15.02 -4.10
C VAL A 64 -15.91 -16.32 -4.07
N GLN A 65 -14.66 -16.24 -3.64
CA GLN A 65 -13.88 -17.41 -3.26
C GLN A 65 -13.96 -17.63 -1.76
N GLU A 66 -14.33 -18.84 -1.33
CA GLU A 66 -14.47 -19.20 0.09
C GLU A 66 -13.31 -20.06 0.62
N ALA A 67 -12.45 -20.58 -0.26
CA ALA A 67 -11.28 -21.38 0.12
C ALA A 67 -10.13 -21.22 -0.88
N LEU A 68 -8.93 -20.91 -0.37
CA LEU A 68 -7.69 -20.99 -1.13
C LEU A 68 -6.87 -22.19 -0.65
N PRO A 69 -6.35 -23.03 -1.56
CA PRO A 69 -5.42 -24.09 -1.20
C PRO A 69 -4.22 -23.52 -0.40
N GLY A 70 -3.99 -24.02 0.81
CA GLY A 70 -2.86 -23.63 1.66
C GLY A 70 -3.16 -22.62 2.78
N PHE A 71 -4.37 -22.04 2.84
CA PHE A 71 -4.80 -21.22 3.96
C PHE A 71 -5.81 -21.99 4.84
N LYS A 72 -5.61 -21.98 6.17
CA LYS A 72 -6.51 -22.65 7.12
C LYS A 72 -7.86 -21.93 7.29
N ASP A 73 -7.91 -20.66 6.92
CA ASP A 73 -9.08 -19.82 7.13
C ASP A 73 -9.99 -19.85 5.89
N SER A 74 -11.27 -20.17 6.09
CA SER A 74 -12.33 -19.99 5.09
C SER A 74 -12.71 -18.51 5.02
N VAL A 75 -11.82 -17.69 4.49
CA VAL A 75 -12.05 -16.25 4.32
C VAL A 75 -12.81 -16.03 3.04
N ARG A 76 -13.99 -15.43 3.14
CA ARG A 76 -14.75 -14.89 2.01
C ARG A 76 -13.90 -13.84 1.29
N ARG A 77 -13.57 -14.07 0.03
CA ARG A 77 -12.82 -13.14 -0.82
C ARG A 77 -13.67 -12.75 -2.03
N PRO A 78 -14.39 -11.62 -1.97
CA PRO A 78 -15.14 -11.12 -3.11
C PRO A 78 -14.20 -10.56 -4.18
N PHE A 79 -14.56 -10.81 -5.44
CA PHE A 79 -14.04 -10.14 -6.61
C PHE A 79 -15.17 -9.31 -7.23
N TYR A 80 -14.84 -8.10 -7.64
CA TYR A 80 -15.77 -7.11 -8.14
C TYR A 80 -15.61 -6.93 -9.65
N ARG A 81 -16.69 -6.54 -10.30
CA ARG A 81 -16.78 -6.22 -11.72
C ARG A 81 -17.55 -4.93 -11.91
N ILE A 82 -17.39 -4.32 -13.07
CA ILE A 82 -18.09 -3.10 -13.45
C ILE A 82 -19.59 -3.41 -13.57
N LYS A 83 -20.43 -2.51 -13.05
CA LYS A 83 -21.89 -2.62 -13.21
C LYS A 83 -22.30 -2.41 -14.66
N GLN A 84 -23.40 -3.07 -15.06
CA GLN A 84 -23.94 -2.89 -16.40
C GLN A 84 -24.34 -1.43 -16.64
N GLY A 85 -23.83 -0.86 -17.73
CA GLY A 85 -24.13 0.52 -18.13
C GLY A 85 -23.20 1.58 -17.54
N VAL A 86 -22.24 1.21 -16.70
CA VAL A 86 -21.19 2.11 -16.22
C VAL A 86 -20.02 2.11 -17.22
N SER A 87 -19.56 3.31 -17.60
CA SER A 87 -18.34 3.45 -18.40
C SER A 87 -17.11 3.31 -17.49
N PRO A 88 -16.04 2.59 -17.91
CA PRO A 88 -14.79 2.52 -17.16
C PRO A 88 -14.19 3.89 -16.79
N SER A 89 -14.38 4.90 -17.67
CA SER A 89 -13.90 6.26 -17.45
C SER A 89 -14.59 7.00 -16.30
N ASP A 90 -15.76 6.53 -15.88
CA ASP A 90 -16.62 7.21 -14.92
C ASP A 90 -16.48 6.61 -13.51
N ILE A 91 -15.66 5.55 -13.37
CA ILE A 91 -15.47 4.85 -12.09
C ILE A 91 -14.69 5.73 -11.12
N GLU A 92 -15.28 5.99 -9.95
CA GLU A 92 -14.62 6.71 -8.87
C GLU A 92 -14.62 5.87 -7.59
N LEU A 93 -13.43 5.52 -7.09
CA LEU A 93 -13.26 4.78 -5.83
C LEU A 93 -13.31 5.67 -4.59
N GLY A 94 -13.11 6.99 -4.77
CA GLY A 94 -13.02 7.94 -3.66
C GLY A 94 -11.69 7.87 -2.93
N ASP A 95 -11.74 7.90 -1.60
CA ASP A 95 -10.59 7.83 -0.69
C ASP A 95 -10.31 6.35 -0.35
N LEU A 96 -9.08 5.89 -0.59
CA LEU A 96 -8.68 4.52 -0.28
C LEU A 96 -8.34 4.34 1.21
N GLY A 97 -8.11 5.44 1.91
CA GLY A 97 -7.83 5.51 3.34
C GLY A 97 -6.33 5.41 3.69
N TYR A 98 -5.43 5.23 2.72
CA TYR A 98 -3.99 5.16 2.99
C TYR A 98 -3.49 6.48 3.57
N ALA A 99 -3.96 7.61 3.04
CA ALA A 99 -3.62 8.93 3.57
C ALA A 99 -4.07 9.09 5.01
N LYS A 100 -5.35 8.80 5.29
CA LYS A 100 -5.91 8.88 6.64
C LYS A 100 -5.12 8.06 7.66
N GLU A 101 -4.78 6.82 7.31
CA GLU A 101 -4.03 5.92 8.18
C GLU A 101 -2.59 6.41 8.40
N ALA A 102 -1.91 6.84 7.34
CA ALA A 102 -0.56 7.39 7.43
C ALA A 102 -0.50 8.64 8.31
N LEU A 103 -1.47 9.55 8.18
CA LEU A 103 -1.53 10.79 8.98
C LEU A 103 -1.82 10.50 10.46
N ASN A 104 -2.69 9.55 10.76
CA ASN A 104 -2.93 9.11 12.15
C ASN A 104 -1.66 8.53 12.76
N SER A 105 -0.94 7.68 12.02
CA SER A 105 0.34 7.11 12.48
C SER A 105 1.44 8.16 12.60
N TYR A 106 1.48 9.15 11.72
CA TYR A 106 2.46 10.23 11.76
C TYR A 106 2.30 11.13 12.99
N GLN A 107 1.07 11.38 13.46
CA GLN A 107 0.85 12.09 14.73
C GLN A 107 1.51 11.37 15.90
N ILE A 108 1.45 10.03 15.92
CA ILE A 108 2.12 9.21 16.94
C ILE A 108 3.64 9.32 16.76
N PHE A 109 4.14 9.15 15.52
CA PHE A 109 5.57 9.25 15.22
C PHE A 109 6.17 10.60 15.66
N SER A 110 5.53 11.70 15.27
CA SER A 110 5.95 13.07 15.61
C SER A 110 5.99 13.31 17.12
N ARG A 111 4.99 12.78 17.86
CA ARG A 111 5.03 12.79 19.33
C ARG A 111 6.21 11.98 19.87
N LEU A 112 6.47 10.78 19.35
CA LEU A 112 7.60 9.95 19.81
C LEU A 112 8.97 10.60 19.53
N VAL A 113 9.10 11.37 18.44
CA VAL A 113 10.28 12.21 18.19
C VAL A 113 10.40 13.33 19.22
N THR A 114 9.29 14.01 19.53
CA THR A 114 9.26 15.09 20.55
C THR A 114 9.59 14.58 21.95
N GLU A 115 9.18 13.35 22.26
CA GLU A 115 9.51 12.63 23.50
C GLU A 115 10.94 12.01 23.50
N GLU A 116 11.74 12.26 22.46
CA GLU A 116 13.10 11.73 22.27
C GLU A 116 13.20 10.19 22.26
N LYS A 117 12.08 9.50 22.03
CA LYS A 117 12.04 8.03 21.87
C LYS A 117 12.46 7.58 20.47
N ILE A 118 12.29 8.47 19.48
CA ILE A 118 12.79 8.29 18.11
C ILE A 118 13.70 9.48 17.81
N SER A 119 14.87 9.23 17.21
CA SER A 119 15.77 10.30 16.79
C SER A 119 15.11 11.18 15.73
N SER A 120 15.32 12.50 15.79
CA SER A 120 14.83 13.46 14.80
C SER A 120 15.38 13.23 13.39
N ASP A 121 16.50 12.48 13.27
CA ASP A 121 17.11 12.14 11.98
C ASP A 121 16.45 10.93 11.30
N VAL A 122 15.47 10.29 11.95
CA VAL A 122 14.74 9.13 11.42
C VAL A 122 13.50 9.61 10.69
N ARG A 123 13.23 9.04 9.51
CA ARG A 123 12.01 9.30 8.74
C ARG A 123 10.89 8.34 9.13
N PHE A 124 9.66 8.83 9.05
CA PHE A 124 8.46 8.01 9.07
C PHE A 124 8.28 7.32 7.71
N GLN A 125 8.18 5.99 7.71
CA GLN A 125 7.99 5.20 6.50
C GLN A 125 6.51 4.88 6.29
N VAL A 126 5.95 5.32 5.17
CA VAL A 126 4.64 4.89 4.70
C VAL A 126 4.83 3.82 3.63
N SER A 127 4.32 2.61 3.87
CA SER A 127 4.39 1.50 2.92
C SER A 127 3.02 1.33 2.28
N VAL A 128 2.97 1.41 0.94
CA VAL A 128 1.75 1.40 0.14
C VAL A 128 1.91 0.35 -0.95
N PRO A 129 0.92 -0.51 -1.21
CA PRO A 129 0.97 -1.39 -2.36
C PRO A 129 0.95 -0.59 -3.66
N THR A 130 1.37 -1.19 -4.77
CA THR A 130 1.02 -0.64 -6.08
C THR A 130 -0.48 -0.83 -6.37
N PRO A 131 -1.07 -0.07 -7.33
CA PRO A 131 -2.44 -0.27 -7.79
C PRO A 131 -2.70 -1.71 -8.24
N MET A 132 -1.68 -2.39 -8.78
CA MET A 132 -1.81 -3.75 -9.30
C MET A 132 -2.17 -4.76 -8.21
N ALA A 133 -1.76 -4.51 -6.96
CA ALA A 133 -2.18 -5.34 -5.84
C ALA A 133 -3.70 -5.32 -5.65
N LEU A 134 -4.33 -4.15 -5.84
CA LEU A 134 -5.78 -4.02 -5.72
C LEU A 134 -6.51 -4.53 -6.96
N VAL A 135 -5.95 -4.27 -8.15
CA VAL A 135 -6.47 -4.81 -9.42
C VAL A 135 -6.51 -6.34 -9.39
N CYS A 136 -5.39 -6.99 -9.10
CA CYS A 136 -5.31 -8.45 -9.06
C CYS A 136 -5.98 -9.06 -7.82
N GLY A 137 -6.02 -8.33 -6.71
CA GLY A 137 -6.57 -8.80 -5.44
C GLY A 137 -8.09 -8.72 -5.33
N PHE A 138 -8.73 -7.82 -6.09
CA PHE A 138 -10.16 -7.52 -5.92
C PHE A 138 -10.95 -7.44 -7.22
N ILE A 139 -10.34 -7.29 -8.40
CA ILE A 139 -11.10 -7.09 -9.65
C ILE A 139 -11.11 -8.36 -10.50
N MET A 140 -12.30 -8.70 -11.02
CA MET A 140 -12.50 -9.79 -11.98
C MET A 140 -11.62 -9.59 -13.22
N ALA A 141 -11.02 -10.67 -13.73
CA ALA A 141 -9.99 -10.60 -14.77
C ALA A 141 -10.43 -9.80 -16.01
N GLU A 142 -11.69 -9.92 -16.42
CA GLU A 142 -12.27 -9.20 -17.56
C GLU A 142 -12.30 -7.66 -17.40
N ASP A 143 -12.26 -7.14 -16.18
CA ASP A 143 -12.38 -5.71 -15.87
C ASP A 143 -11.10 -5.09 -15.32
N GLN A 144 -10.03 -5.88 -15.12
CA GLN A 144 -8.81 -5.42 -14.45
C GLN A 144 -8.20 -4.15 -15.07
N LEU A 145 -7.92 -4.15 -16.38
CA LEU A 145 -7.37 -2.96 -17.05
C LEU A 145 -8.37 -1.81 -17.20
N ASN A 146 -9.68 -2.10 -17.13
CA ASN A 146 -10.72 -1.07 -17.18
C ASN A 146 -10.81 -0.30 -15.86
N VAL A 147 -10.57 -0.98 -14.72
CA VAL A 147 -10.63 -0.38 -13.37
C VAL A 147 -9.28 0.16 -12.91
N GLU A 148 -8.16 -0.34 -13.46
CA GLU A 148 -6.80 0.09 -13.10
C GLU A 148 -6.61 1.62 -13.06
N PRO A 149 -7.05 2.41 -14.05
CA PRO A 149 -6.87 3.87 -14.00
C PRO A 149 -7.55 4.55 -12.80
N ALA A 150 -8.73 4.07 -12.40
CA ALA A 150 -9.46 4.60 -11.25
C ALA A 150 -8.73 4.28 -9.94
N ILE A 151 -8.18 3.06 -9.82
CA ILE A 151 -7.37 2.65 -8.65
C ILE A 151 -6.09 3.47 -8.59
N GLU A 152 -5.35 3.59 -9.69
CA GLU A 152 -4.11 4.38 -9.77
C GLU A 152 -4.37 5.84 -9.38
N SER A 153 -5.42 6.45 -9.93
CA SER A 153 -5.80 7.84 -9.60
C SER A 153 -6.15 8.02 -8.12
N ALA A 154 -6.91 7.10 -7.52
CA ALA A 154 -7.27 7.18 -6.10
C ALA A 154 -6.04 7.01 -5.19
N MET A 155 -5.12 6.12 -5.57
CA MET A 155 -3.90 5.87 -4.81
C MET A 155 -2.91 7.04 -4.89
N ILE A 156 -2.76 7.65 -6.06
CA ILE A 156 -1.95 8.86 -6.22
C ILE A 156 -2.52 10.00 -5.38
N LYS A 157 -3.85 10.17 -5.34
CA LYS A 157 -4.49 11.18 -4.50
C LYS A 157 -4.17 10.99 -3.01
N ASP A 158 -4.20 9.76 -2.52
CA ASP A 158 -3.80 9.47 -1.13
C ASP A 158 -2.32 9.81 -0.88
N VAL A 159 -1.44 9.44 -1.82
CA VAL A 159 0.00 9.76 -1.74
C VAL A 159 0.24 11.27 -1.78
N ASP A 160 -0.45 12.02 -2.62
CA ASP A 160 -0.37 13.48 -2.67
C ASP A 160 -0.79 14.10 -1.34
N GLN A 161 -1.86 13.60 -0.71
CA GLN A 161 -2.29 14.07 0.59
C GLN A 161 -1.25 13.80 1.69
N ILE A 162 -0.60 12.62 1.67
CA ILE A 162 0.48 12.29 2.62
C ILE A 162 1.64 13.28 2.46
N GLN A 163 2.07 13.54 1.21
CA GLN A 163 3.18 14.44 0.92
C GLN A 163 2.87 15.91 1.23
N ALA A 164 1.59 16.31 1.16
CA ALA A 164 1.16 17.66 1.49
C ALA A 164 1.21 17.93 3.02
N GLU A 165 0.97 16.91 3.83
CA GLU A 165 0.78 17.05 5.28
C GLU A 165 2.00 16.60 6.10
N ILE A 166 2.88 15.77 5.55
CA ILE A 166 4.10 15.29 6.21
C ILE A 166 5.33 15.98 5.59
N PRO A 167 6.19 16.64 6.39
CA PRO A 167 7.42 17.26 5.90
C PRO A 167 8.28 16.27 5.11
N PRO A 168 8.80 16.67 3.94
CA PRO A 168 9.49 15.74 3.05
C PRO A 168 10.80 15.19 3.63
N ASP A 169 11.44 15.92 4.55
CA ASP A 169 12.63 15.48 5.30
C ASP A 169 12.31 14.48 6.42
N HIS A 170 11.04 14.36 6.81
CA HIS A 170 10.55 13.38 7.78
C HIS A 170 9.83 12.19 7.12
N LEU A 171 9.69 12.17 5.79
CA LEU A 171 8.90 11.18 5.08
C LEU A 171 9.77 10.25 4.23
N ALA A 172 9.40 8.96 4.25
CA ALA A 172 9.79 8.00 3.24
C ALA A 172 8.55 7.26 2.73
N ILE A 173 8.44 7.07 1.42
CA ILE A 173 7.34 6.31 0.79
C ILE A 173 7.92 5.06 0.13
N GLN A 174 7.35 3.91 0.48
CA GLN A 174 7.69 2.62 -0.10
C GLN A 174 6.54 2.12 -0.96
N TRP A 175 6.84 1.77 -2.21
CA TRP A 175 5.93 1.00 -3.07
C TRP A 175 6.20 -0.50 -2.91
N ASP A 176 5.18 -1.26 -2.54
CA ASP A 176 5.24 -2.74 -2.47
C ASP A 176 4.77 -3.36 -3.80
N VAL A 177 5.71 -3.92 -4.56
CA VAL A 177 5.56 -4.42 -5.93
C VAL A 177 5.40 -5.95 -5.92
N CYS A 178 4.40 -6.44 -5.20
CA CYS A 178 4.26 -7.87 -4.91
C CYS A 178 3.63 -8.68 -6.07
N TYR A 179 2.44 -8.27 -6.56
CA TYR A 179 1.73 -9.04 -7.60
C TYR A 179 2.48 -9.05 -8.92
N GLU A 180 3.21 -7.97 -9.21
CA GLU A 180 4.03 -7.84 -10.41
C GLU A 180 5.22 -8.79 -10.40
N VAL A 181 5.88 -8.96 -9.25
CA VAL A 181 6.96 -9.94 -9.07
C VAL A 181 6.39 -11.36 -9.16
N VAL A 182 5.32 -11.65 -8.42
CA VAL A 182 4.68 -12.98 -8.44
C VAL A 182 4.21 -13.36 -9.85
N GLY A 183 3.57 -12.45 -10.56
CA GLY A 183 3.11 -12.70 -11.93
C GLY A 183 4.25 -12.84 -12.93
N SER A 184 5.40 -12.22 -12.68
CA SER A 184 6.63 -12.40 -13.48
C SER A 184 7.35 -13.72 -13.19
N ASP A 185 7.22 -14.26 -11.98
CA ASP A 185 7.86 -15.51 -11.53
C ASP A 185 6.96 -16.76 -11.70
N GLY A 186 5.98 -16.71 -12.61
CA GLY A 186 5.12 -17.84 -12.95
C GLY A 186 3.89 -18.04 -12.06
N GLY A 187 3.57 -17.07 -11.20
CA GLY A 187 2.32 -17.00 -10.46
C GLY A 187 1.11 -16.61 -11.32
N PRO A 188 0.00 -16.15 -10.71
CA PRO A 188 -1.15 -15.62 -11.44
C PRO A 188 -0.75 -14.54 -12.45
N LYS A 189 -1.32 -14.61 -13.64
CA LYS A 189 -0.96 -13.70 -14.74
C LYS A 189 -1.35 -12.27 -14.42
N LEU A 190 -0.48 -11.34 -14.81
CA LEU A 190 -0.80 -9.91 -14.86
C LEU A 190 -1.79 -9.64 -16.01
N PRO A 191 -2.62 -8.59 -15.90
CA PRO A 191 -3.64 -8.28 -16.91
C PRO A 191 -3.06 -7.63 -18.18
N TYR A 192 -1.74 -7.49 -18.30
CA TYR A 192 -1.05 -6.90 -19.44
C TYR A 192 0.05 -7.83 -19.94
N ASP A 193 0.33 -7.73 -21.24
CA ASP A 193 1.44 -8.45 -21.87
C ASP A 193 2.80 -7.85 -21.49
N ASN A 194 3.87 -8.61 -21.71
CA ASN A 194 5.25 -8.21 -21.40
C ASN A 194 5.42 -7.75 -19.94
N ASN A 195 5.24 -8.68 -19.00
CA ASN A 195 5.20 -8.42 -17.56
C ASN A 195 6.25 -7.41 -17.08
N ILE A 196 7.54 -7.61 -17.38
CA ILE A 196 8.61 -6.70 -16.89
C ILE A 196 8.45 -5.29 -17.48
N PRO A 197 8.43 -5.07 -18.82
CA PRO A 197 8.19 -3.74 -19.39
C PRO A 197 6.89 -3.07 -18.90
N GLY A 198 5.79 -3.81 -18.83
CA GLY A 198 4.50 -3.29 -18.40
C GLY A 198 4.49 -2.85 -16.93
N THR A 199 5.19 -3.59 -16.06
CA THR A 199 5.42 -3.24 -14.65
C THR A 199 6.30 -1.99 -14.53
N VAL A 200 7.40 -1.92 -15.29
CA VAL A 200 8.32 -0.78 -15.24
C VAL A 200 7.62 0.51 -15.67
N GLU A 201 6.77 0.48 -16.69
CA GLU A 201 6.01 1.66 -17.13
C GLU A 201 5.06 2.18 -16.04
N ARG A 202 4.34 1.27 -15.38
CA ARG A 202 3.44 1.61 -14.26
C ARG A 202 4.21 2.16 -13.07
N LEU A 203 5.28 1.46 -12.66
CA LEU A 203 6.11 1.87 -11.55
C LEU A 203 6.78 3.22 -11.81
N ALA A 204 7.18 3.51 -13.05
CA ALA A 204 7.72 4.82 -13.41
C ALA A 204 6.71 5.96 -13.18
N ARG A 205 5.42 5.75 -13.45
CA ARG A 205 4.37 6.75 -13.13
C ARG A 205 4.21 6.94 -11.63
N LEU A 206 4.18 5.85 -10.86
CA LEU A 206 4.05 5.89 -9.40
C LEU A 206 5.28 6.51 -8.71
N CYS A 207 6.49 6.22 -9.20
CA CYS A 207 7.70 6.86 -8.70
C CYS A 207 7.74 8.34 -9.10
N GLY A 208 7.24 8.68 -10.29
CA GLY A 208 7.15 10.06 -10.77
C GLY A 208 6.13 10.93 -10.03
N SER A 209 5.25 10.34 -9.21
CA SER A 209 4.34 11.10 -8.34
C SER A 209 4.93 11.42 -6.96
N ILE A 210 6.16 10.98 -6.68
CA ILE A 210 6.84 11.26 -5.40
C ILE A 210 7.71 12.50 -5.54
N ASP A 211 7.58 13.45 -4.63
CA ASP A 211 8.42 14.66 -4.54
C ASP A 211 9.89 14.26 -4.35
N ASP A 212 10.80 14.88 -5.12
CA ASP A 212 12.24 14.59 -5.11
C ASP A 212 12.91 14.70 -3.72
N ARG A 213 12.28 15.41 -2.77
CA ARG A 213 12.78 15.58 -1.39
C ARG A 213 12.33 14.45 -0.45
N VAL A 214 11.30 13.70 -0.82
CA VAL A 214 10.81 12.52 -0.09
C VAL A 214 11.67 11.32 -0.45
N GLU A 215 12.04 10.52 0.55
CA GLU A 215 12.81 9.30 0.27
C GLU A 215 11.90 8.22 -0.34
N LEU A 216 12.17 7.86 -1.59
CA LEU A 216 11.46 6.80 -2.31
C LEU A 216 12.14 5.43 -2.10
N VAL A 217 11.33 4.41 -1.81
CA VAL A 217 11.75 3.00 -1.67
C VAL A 217 10.88 2.12 -2.57
N ILE A 218 11.49 1.08 -3.15
CA ILE A 218 10.79 0.02 -3.87
C ILE A 218 11.06 -1.29 -3.14
N HIS A 219 10.00 -1.97 -2.70
CA HIS A 219 10.05 -3.32 -2.17
C HIS A 219 9.52 -4.29 -3.22
N LEU A 220 10.36 -5.23 -3.64
CA LEU A 220 10.04 -6.32 -4.57
C LEU A 220 9.83 -7.63 -3.80
#